data_AF-A0A972NMB0-F1
#
_entry.id   AF-A0A972NMB0-F1
#
_cell.length_a   1.000
_cell.length_b   1.000
_cell.length_c   1.000
_cell.angle_alpha   90.00
_cell.angle_beta   90.00
_cell.angle_gamma   90.00
#
_symmetry.space_group_name_H-M   'P 1'
#
loop_
_entity.id
_entity.type
_entity.pdbx_description
1 polymer ?
#
loop_
_entity_poly.entity_id
_entity_poly.type
_entity_poly.pdbx_seq_one_letter_code
_entity_poly.pdbx_strand_id
1 'polypeptide(L)'
;MCLQSVERIHGRLQGRLVSEDGAIEWMDMQTIWSHKVPVPTRTKGQAVTRFHDWDIVNAAEYLQLAGLDTGIAGGHTIYAFTYGGLRFLVPAILVMKALFRPHATAFENLYRRSALDLMLAPVPAAGTMTAHLVRKSRKYNKNPQSKRASIGYRWLYCFPSAREAWDSVYQSAVQGRIHVTMPKIQASIATKGLRVGDTLLVSNLTILSFESMETPFAWAGEQPRQFDFGLERKDTAPYSPLIRSDLKQGPDGWALSDDEWNSIEHLFPHGFRRNSGEQARTLISAVLFKLGTGIGWKAMNARLGTTARVSSFYRDCRRFNRWDEVERILRGLRK
;
A
#
# COMPACT_ATOMS: atom_id res chain seq x y z
N MET A 1 13.88 9.53 11.44
CA MET A 1 14.82 8.39 11.45
C MET A 1 14.33 7.30 10.51
N CYS A 2 15.26 6.69 9.79
CA CYS A 2 15.03 5.58 8.89
C CYS A 2 15.43 4.27 9.57
N LEU A 3 14.63 3.22 9.38
CA LEU A 3 14.97 1.88 9.84
C LEU A 3 15.97 1.25 8.86
N GLN A 4 17.19 1.01 9.32
CA GLN A 4 18.32 0.57 8.51
C GLN A 4 18.51 -0.95 8.52
N SER A 5 18.54 -1.56 9.71
CA SER A 5 18.86 -2.98 9.90
C SER A 5 18.27 -3.51 11.21
N VAL A 6 18.52 -4.79 11.49
CA VAL A 6 18.32 -5.39 12.82
C VAL A 6 19.70 -5.75 13.37
N GLU A 7 19.92 -5.64 14.67
CA GLU A 7 21.11 -6.16 15.33
C GLU A 7 20.77 -6.86 16.64
N ARG A 8 21.70 -7.70 17.12
CA ARG A 8 21.57 -8.36 18.42
C ARG A 8 22.34 -7.60 19.47
N ILE A 9 21.62 -6.98 20.40
CA ILE A 9 22.18 -6.20 21.51
C ILE A 9 21.75 -6.86 22.81
N HIS A 10 22.73 -7.23 23.64
CA HIS A 10 22.52 -7.97 24.90
C HIS A 10 21.61 -9.21 24.72
N GLY A 11 21.83 -9.96 23.64
CA GLY A 11 21.07 -11.17 23.33
C GLY A 11 19.67 -10.94 22.75
N ARG A 12 19.20 -9.70 22.62
CA ARG A 12 17.88 -9.36 22.06
C ARG A 12 18.02 -8.74 20.67
N LEU A 13 17.09 -9.05 19.77
CA LEU A 13 17.01 -8.35 18.48
C LEU A 13 16.48 -6.94 18.71
N GLN A 14 17.12 -5.95 18.10
CA GLN A 14 16.74 -4.54 18.12
C GLN A 14 16.86 -3.95 16.71
N GLY A 15 15.94 -3.05 16.36
CA GLY A 15 15.99 -2.31 15.10
C GLY A 15 16.95 -1.14 15.21
N ARG A 16 17.87 -1.03 14.25
CA ARG A 16 18.79 0.10 14.13
C ARG A 16 18.11 1.21 13.34
N LEU A 17 17.83 2.32 14.01
CA LEU A 17 17.29 3.54 13.42
C LEU A 17 18.42 4.54 13.22
N VAL A 18 18.47 5.19 12.06
CA VAL A 18 19.48 6.20 11.74
C VAL A 18 18.79 7.49 11.31
N SER A 19 19.19 8.63 11.89
CA SER A 19 18.76 9.97 11.46
C SER A 19 19.59 10.51 10.30
N GLU A 20 19.18 11.65 9.75
CA GLU A 20 19.88 12.31 8.62
C GLU A 20 21.28 12.81 9.00
N ASP A 21 21.52 13.10 10.28
CA ASP A 21 22.83 13.47 10.83
C ASP A 21 23.70 12.26 11.21
N GLY A 22 23.22 11.04 10.94
CA GLY A 22 23.93 9.79 11.27
C GLY A 22 23.78 9.31 12.71
N ALA A 23 22.99 9.99 13.56
CA ALA A 23 22.75 9.50 14.92
C ALA A 23 21.97 8.17 14.91
N ILE A 24 22.34 7.27 15.81
CA ILE A 24 21.78 5.91 15.90
C ILE A 24 20.88 5.81 17.11
N GLU A 25 19.65 5.33 16.90
CA GLU A 25 18.70 4.96 17.95
C GLU A 25 18.37 3.46 17.84
N TRP A 26 18.18 2.82 18.99
CA TRP A 26 17.81 1.41 19.07
C TRP A 26 16.35 1.25 19.46
N MET A 27 15.59 0.50 18.66
CA MET A 27 14.17 0.24 18.89
C MET A 27 13.93 -1.23 19.20
N ASP A 28 13.16 -1.53 20.25
CA ASP A 28 12.75 -2.91 20.54
C ASP A 28 11.85 -3.44 19.41
N MET A 29 12.12 -4.65 18.93
CA MET A 29 11.35 -5.30 17.85
C MET A 29 9.88 -5.51 18.23
N GLN A 30 9.55 -5.54 19.52
CA GLN A 30 8.16 -5.56 20.02
C GLN A 30 7.41 -4.26 19.71
N THR A 31 8.13 -3.15 19.54
CA THR A 31 7.55 -1.81 19.31
C THR A 31 7.69 -1.32 17.87
N ILE A 32 8.50 -2.01 17.05
CA ILE A 32 8.79 -1.63 15.65
C ILE A 32 7.56 -1.57 14.75
N TRP A 33 6.47 -2.24 15.14
CA TRP A 33 5.18 -2.13 14.45
C TRP A 33 4.66 -0.67 14.41
N SER A 34 5.03 0.14 15.40
CA SER A 34 4.66 1.55 15.51
C SER A 34 5.52 2.49 14.67
N HIS A 35 6.70 2.04 14.21
CA HIS A 35 7.64 2.84 13.43
C HIS A 35 6.98 3.38 12.15
N LYS A 36 7.07 4.68 11.91
CA LYS A 36 6.59 5.31 10.68
C LYS A 36 7.79 5.54 9.76
N VAL A 37 7.67 5.06 8.52
CA VAL A 37 8.67 5.32 7.49
C VAL A 37 8.75 6.85 7.26
N PRO A 38 9.95 7.45 7.18
CA PRO A 38 10.14 8.90 7.11
C PRO A 38 9.83 9.49 5.73
N VAL A 39 8.74 9.05 5.10
CA VAL A 39 8.29 9.54 3.79
C VAL A 39 6.92 10.23 3.94
N PRO A 40 6.78 11.48 3.47
CA PRO A 40 5.52 12.21 3.53
C PRO A 40 4.37 11.44 2.88
N THR A 41 3.20 11.48 3.54
CA THR A 41 1.98 10.84 3.03
C THR A 41 1.15 11.84 2.24
N ARG A 42 1.42 11.99 0.94
CA ARG A 42 0.72 12.98 0.08
C ARG A 42 -0.16 12.33 -0.97
N THR A 43 0.31 11.24 -1.56
CA THR A 43 -0.33 10.51 -2.64
C THR A 43 -0.98 9.25 -2.10
N LYS A 44 -2.17 8.90 -2.62
CA LYS A 44 -2.87 7.65 -2.31
C LYS A 44 -2.96 6.81 -3.57
N GLY A 45 -2.66 5.52 -3.48
CA GLY A 45 -2.77 4.57 -4.59
C GLY A 45 -3.62 3.37 -4.22
N GLN A 46 -4.12 2.68 -5.24
CA GLN A 46 -4.66 1.34 -5.14
C GLN A 46 -4.12 0.52 -6.30
N ALA A 47 -3.85 -0.76 -6.03
CA ALA A 47 -3.34 -1.69 -7.03
C ALA A 47 -3.88 -3.10 -6.76
N VAL A 48 -4.00 -3.89 -7.81
CA VAL A 48 -4.13 -5.34 -7.73
C VAL A 48 -2.83 -5.93 -8.25
N THR A 49 -2.14 -6.71 -7.42
CA THR A 49 -0.78 -7.16 -7.71
C THR A 49 -0.51 -8.52 -7.09
N ARG A 50 0.45 -9.25 -7.66
CA ARG A 50 0.90 -10.55 -7.19
C ARG A 50 2.18 -10.36 -6.40
N PHE A 51 2.18 -10.71 -5.13
CA PHE A 51 3.31 -10.41 -4.24
C PHE A 51 4.58 -11.15 -4.64
N HIS A 52 4.46 -12.37 -5.15
CA HIS A 52 5.60 -13.17 -5.62
C HIS A 52 6.23 -12.63 -6.92
N ASP A 53 5.57 -11.71 -7.62
CA ASP A 53 6.10 -11.03 -8.81
C ASP A 53 6.82 -9.70 -8.45
N TRP A 54 6.95 -9.38 -7.16
CA TRP A 54 7.63 -8.16 -6.72
C TRP A 54 9.14 -8.34 -6.75
N ASP A 55 9.83 -7.43 -7.41
CA ASP A 55 11.29 -7.42 -7.48
C ASP A 55 11.90 -6.87 -6.18
N ILE A 56 13.09 -7.34 -5.82
CA ILE A 56 13.90 -6.71 -4.78
C ILE A 56 14.80 -5.67 -5.44
N VAL A 57 14.77 -4.43 -4.93
CA VAL A 57 15.59 -3.33 -5.44
C VAL A 57 16.51 -2.78 -4.37
N ASN A 58 17.51 -2.00 -4.81
CA ASN A 58 18.48 -1.41 -3.91
C ASN A 58 17.83 -0.37 -2.98
N ALA A 59 18.06 -0.49 -1.67
CA ALA A 59 17.54 0.47 -0.68
C ALA A 59 18.04 1.90 -0.91
N ALA A 60 19.24 2.08 -1.47
CA ALA A 60 19.78 3.38 -1.81
C ALA A 60 18.89 4.15 -2.80
N GLU A 61 18.22 3.46 -3.73
CA GLU A 61 17.30 4.09 -4.68
C GLU A 61 16.09 4.71 -3.96
N TYR A 62 15.51 3.97 -3.01
CA TYR A 62 14.39 4.47 -2.20
C TYR A 62 14.80 5.69 -1.36
N LEU A 63 15.98 5.63 -0.72
CA LEU A 63 16.50 6.72 0.10
C LEU A 63 16.80 7.96 -0.74
N GLN A 64 17.45 7.79 -1.89
CA GLN A 64 17.75 8.88 -2.81
C GLN A 64 16.48 9.60 -3.28
N LEU A 65 15.45 8.85 -3.70
CA LEU A 65 14.17 9.43 -4.13
C LEU A 65 13.41 10.07 -2.96
N ALA A 66 13.61 9.59 -1.74
CA ALA A 66 13.04 10.19 -0.53
C ALA A 66 13.76 11.47 -0.09
N GLY A 67 14.89 11.82 -0.72
CA GLY A 67 15.76 12.92 -0.30
C GLY A 67 16.52 12.63 0.99
N LEU A 68 16.78 11.34 1.28
CA LEU A 68 17.50 10.87 2.46
C LEU A 68 18.91 10.43 2.07
N ASP A 69 19.84 10.48 3.03
CA ASP A 69 21.20 10.02 2.83
C ASP A 69 21.25 8.53 2.45
N THR A 70 21.90 8.22 1.33
CA THR A 70 22.08 6.86 0.82
C THR A 70 23.12 6.08 1.59
N GLY A 71 24.01 6.74 2.34
CA GLY A 71 24.91 6.10 3.31
C GLY A 71 24.17 5.36 4.43
N ILE A 72 22.89 5.67 4.62
CA ILE A 72 21.99 4.98 5.54
C ILE A 72 21.44 3.68 4.93
N ALA A 73 21.70 3.38 3.64
CA ALA A 73 21.31 2.10 3.05
C ALA A 73 21.85 0.94 3.89
N GLY A 74 21.00 -0.03 4.20
CA GLY A 74 21.36 -1.14 5.07
C GLY A 74 20.54 -2.40 4.78
N GLY A 75 20.44 -3.27 5.77
CA GLY A 75 19.75 -4.57 5.66
C GLY A 75 18.23 -4.49 5.43
N HIS A 76 17.64 -3.32 5.19
CA HIS A 76 16.21 -3.15 4.94
C HIS A 76 15.86 -3.35 3.47
N THR A 77 15.18 -4.46 3.17
CA THR A 77 14.73 -4.76 1.81
C THR A 77 13.67 -3.76 1.33
N ILE A 78 13.82 -3.30 0.09
CA ILE A 78 12.81 -2.55 -0.65
C ILE A 78 12.30 -3.44 -1.78
N TYR A 79 10.98 -3.58 -1.87
CA TYR A 79 10.32 -4.28 -2.97
C TYR A 79 9.82 -3.30 -4.03
N ALA A 80 9.80 -3.72 -5.29
CA ALA A 80 9.28 -2.95 -6.40
C ALA A 80 8.21 -3.74 -7.17
N PHE A 81 7.17 -3.05 -7.62
CA PHE A 81 6.24 -3.56 -8.61
C PHE A 81 5.67 -2.41 -9.44
N THR A 82 5.12 -2.72 -10.60
CA THR A 82 4.49 -1.73 -11.49
C THR A 82 3.00 -2.01 -11.61
N TYR A 83 2.17 -0.98 -11.51
CA TYR A 83 0.72 -1.10 -11.71
C TYR A 83 0.17 0.18 -12.34
N GLY A 84 -0.55 0.04 -13.45
CA GLY A 84 -1.03 1.19 -14.23
C GLY A 84 0.12 2.09 -14.67
N GLY A 85 1.28 1.47 -14.95
CA GLY A 85 2.57 2.07 -15.29
C GLY A 85 3.20 2.98 -14.23
N LEU A 86 2.65 3.02 -13.00
CA LEU A 86 3.31 3.62 -11.85
C LEU A 86 4.15 2.54 -11.17
N ARG A 87 5.42 2.84 -10.90
CA ARG A 87 6.30 1.98 -10.11
C ARG A 87 6.10 2.26 -8.62
N PHE A 88 6.03 1.23 -7.80
CA PHE A 88 5.83 1.34 -6.36
C PHE A 88 7.07 0.81 -5.66
N LEU A 89 7.66 1.59 -4.76
CA LEU A 89 8.75 1.13 -3.90
C LEU A 89 8.23 0.94 -2.47
N VAL A 90 8.28 -0.29 -1.98
CA VAL A 90 7.65 -0.71 -0.72
C VAL A 90 8.70 -1.25 0.24
N PRO A 91 9.01 -0.52 1.33
CA PRO A 91 9.87 -1.05 2.40
C PRO A 91 9.29 -2.32 3.03
N ALA A 92 10.15 -3.29 3.33
CA ALA A 92 9.73 -4.59 3.89
C ALA A 92 8.95 -4.46 5.20
N ILE A 93 9.29 -3.47 6.04
CA ILE A 93 8.53 -3.20 7.26
C ILE A 93 7.05 -2.90 7.00
N LEU A 94 6.70 -2.29 5.85
CA LEU A 94 5.31 -2.04 5.47
C LEU A 94 4.61 -3.31 5.00
N VAL A 95 5.32 -4.21 4.31
CA VAL A 95 4.80 -5.51 3.90
C VAL A 95 4.48 -6.37 5.12
N MET A 96 5.42 -6.45 6.07
CA MET A 96 5.20 -7.15 7.35
C MET A 96 3.97 -6.60 8.08
N LYS A 97 3.84 -5.26 8.17
CA LYS A 97 2.69 -4.61 8.79
C LYS A 97 1.37 -4.89 8.08
N ALA A 98 1.40 -5.00 6.76
CA ALA A 98 0.21 -5.25 5.97
C ALA A 98 -0.24 -6.72 6.05
N LEU A 99 0.70 -7.67 5.95
CA LEU A 99 0.44 -9.11 5.99
C LEU A 99 0.01 -9.60 7.39
N PHE A 100 0.69 -9.12 8.43
CA PHE A 100 0.55 -9.68 9.79
C PHE A 100 -0.28 -8.79 10.73
N ARG A 101 -1.13 -7.92 10.15
CA ARG A 101 -2.10 -7.09 10.88
C ARG A 101 -3.21 -7.99 11.45
N PRO A 102 -3.47 -7.94 12.77
CA PRO A 102 -4.20 -6.78 13.25
C PRO A 102 -3.73 -6.17 14.58
N HIS A 103 -2.76 -6.75 15.29
CA HIS A 103 -2.41 -6.32 16.66
C HIS A 103 -0.91 -6.40 16.93
N ALA A 104 -0.40 -5.48 17.77
CA ALA A 104 0.97 -5.48 18.28
C ALA A 104 1.42 -6.88 18.72
N THR A 105 0.53 -7.63 19.39
CA THR A 105 0.79 -8.99 19.87
C THR A 105 1.20 -9.98 18.77
N ALA A 106 0.62 -9.93 17.57
CA ALA A 106 1.06 -10.82 16.48
C ALA A 106 2.43 -10.38 15.96
N PHE A 107 2.63 -9.07 15.84
CA PHE A 107 3.87 -8.48 15.35
C PHE A 107 5.07 -8.78 16.28
N GLU A 108 4.86 -8.72 17.60
CA GLU A 108 5.85 -9.07 18.63
C GLU A 108 6.41 -10.49 18.47
N ASN A 109 5.60 -11.40 17.93
CA ASN A 109 5.96 -12.80 17.77
C ASN A 109 6.66 -13.10 16.42
N LEU A 110 6.67 -12.16 15.47
CA LEU A 110 7.38 -12.33 14.18
C LEU A 110 8.90 -12.54 14.36
N TYR A 111 9.46 -12.05 15.46
CA TYR A 111 10.89 -12.11 15.76
C TYR A 111 11.23 -13.22 16.75
N ARG A 112 10.41 -14.28 16.80
CA ARG A 112 10.65 -15.48 17.61
C ARG A 112 10.58 -16.73 16.74
N ARG A 113 11.49 -17.68 16.98
CA ARG A 113 11.47 -18.98 16.31
C ARG A 113 10.19 -19.74 16.68
N SER A 114 9.54 -20.37 15.71
CA SER A 114 8.34 -21.21 15.90
C SER A 114 7.18 -20.50 16.59
N ALA A 115 7.12 -19.18 16.51
CA ALA A 115 6.12 -18.41 17.24
C ALA A 115 4.70 -18.69 16.75
N LEU A 116 4.54 -19.00 15.45
CA LEU A 116 3.24 -19.31 14.87
C LEU A 116 2.60 -20.53 15.54
N ASP A 117 3.37 -21.62 15.73
CA ASP A 117 2.91 -22.85 16.39
C ASP A 117 2.65 -22.65 17.90
N LEU A 118 3.37 -21.70 18.53
CA LEU A 118 3.14 -21.32 19.93
C LEU A 118 1.95 -20.39 20.12
N MET A 119 1.55 -19.70 19.06
CA MET A 119 0.47 -18.73 19.04
C MET A 119 -0.84 -19.35 18.59
N LEU A 120 -0.82 -20.27 17.63
CA LEU A 120 -2.01 -20.80 16.97
C LEU A 120 -2.18 -22.28 17.26
N ALA A 121 -3.41 -22.68 17.56
CA ALA A 121 -3.80 -24.07 17.61
C ALA A 121 -4.74 -24.38 16.42
N PRO A 122 -4.50 -25.49 15.71
CA PRO A 122 -5.46 -26.01 14.75
C PRO A 122 -6.73 -26.47 15.47
N VAL A 123 -7.89 -26.17 14.90
CA VAL A 123 -9.19 -26.64 15.39
C VAL A 123 -9.92 -27.33 14.23
N PRO A 124 -10.16 -28.65 14.33
CA PRO A 124 -10.90 -29.38 13.30
C PRO A 124 -12.34 -28.88 13.19
N ALA A 125 -12.84 -28.81 11.96
CA ALA A 125 -14.25 -28.60 11.63
C ALA A 125 -14.64 -29.53 10.47
N ALA A 126 -15.93 -29.66 10.16
CA ALA A 126 -16.40 -30.57 9.12
C ALA A 126 -15.74 -30.25 7.76
N GLY A 127 -14.86 -31.15 7.29
CA GLY A 127 -14.14 -31.04 6.02
C GLY A 127 -13.01 -30.00 5.98
N THR A 128 -12.68 -29.35 7.10
CA THR A 128 -11.76 -28.20 7.12
C THR A 128 -11.02 -28.07 8.45
N MET A 129 -9.98 -27.25 8.46
CA MET A 129 -9.32 -26.81 9.69
C MET A 129 -9.32 -25.28 9.81
N THR A 130 -9.57 -24.79 11.02
CA THR A 130 -9.36 -23.39 11.38
C THR A 130 -8.13 -23.25 12.28
N ALA A 131 -7.65 -22.02 12.46
CA ALA A 131 -6.57 -21.72 13.40
C ALA A 131 -7.05 -20.66 14.40
N HIS A 132 -6.84 -20.91 15.68
CA HIS A 132 -7.25 -20.01 16.77
C HIS A 132 -6.04 -19.64 17.62
N LEU A 133 -5.99 -18.41 18.15
CA LEU A 133 -4.92 -18.08 19.09
C LEU A 133 -5.05 -18.92 20.37
N VAL A 134 -3.96 -19.57 20.75
CA VAL A 134 -3.76 -20.23 22.04
C VAL A 134 -3.80 -19.15 23.12
N ARG A 135 -4.87 -19.15 23.92
CA ARG A 135 -5.06 -18.17 24.99
C ARG A 135 -4.09 -18.43 26.13
N LYS A 136 -3.01 -17.65 26.24
CA LYS A 136 -2.02 -17.81 27.32
C LYS A 136 -2.36 -17.13 28.65
N SER A 137 -3.46 -16.39 28.79
CA SER A 137 -3.79 -15.74 30.07
C SER A 137 -5.27 -15.39 30.27
N ARG A 138 -5.80 -15.68 31.48
CA ARG A 138 -7.15 -15.30 31.95
C ARG A 138 -7.42 -13.79 31.86
N LYS A 139 -6.40 -12.92 31.81
CA LYS A 139 -6.57 -11.45 31.69
C LYS A 139 -6.97 -10.97 30.29
N TYR A 140 -6.70 -11.75 29.24
CA TYR A 140 -7.04 -11.39 27.85
C TYR A 140 -8.42 -11.90 27.40
N ASN A 141 -9.19 -12.50 28.31
CA ASN A 141 -10.50 -13.11 28.01
C ASN A 141 -11.64 -12.14 27.69
N LYS A 142 -11.44 -10.81 27.82
CA LYS A 142 -12.54 -9.85 27.70
C LYS A 142 -12.88 -9.41 26.28
N ASN A 143 -11.99 -9.62 25.32
CA ASN A 143 -12.25 -9.24 23.93
C ASN A 143 -12.39 -10.49 23.06
N PRO A 144 -13.61 -10.82 22.56
CA PRO A 144 -13.74 -11.83 21.54
C PRO A 144 -12.81 -11.48 20.37
N GLN A 145 -12.02 -12.44 19.90
CA GLN A 145 -11.21 -12.26 18.71
C GLN A 145 -12.12 -11.74 17.61
N SER A 146 -11.72 -10.65 16.96
CA SER A 146 -12.47 -10.20 15.81
C SER A 146 -12.47 -11.32 14.77
N LYS A 147 -13.62 -11.61 14.16
CA LYS A 147 -13.74 -12.58 13.06
C LYS A 147 -12.71 -12.33 11.95
N ARG A 148 -12.28 -11.07 11.80
CA ARG A 148 -11.24 -10.64 10.85
C ARG A 148 -9.85 -11.18 11.20
N ALA A 149 -9.46 -11.12 12.48
CA ALA A 149 -8.16 -11.64 12.91
C ALA A 149 -8.07 -13.17 12.69
N SER A 150 -9.14 -13.91 12.96
CA SER A 150 -9.16 -15.37 12.73
C SER A 150 -9.01 -15.76 11.25
N ILE A 151 -9.50 -14.93 10.32
CA ILE A 151 -9.34 -15.16 8.87
C ILE A 151 -7.85 -15.09 8.49
N GLY A 152 -7.13 -14.07 8.97
CA GLY A 152 -5.70 -13.93 8.74
C GLY A 152 -4.87 -15.07 9.35
N TYR A 153 -5.17 -15.48 10.59
CA TYR A 153 -4.48 -16.61 11.23
C TYR A 153 -4.72 -17.94 10.52
N ARG A 154 -5.94 -18.17 10.03
CA ARG A 154 -6.27 -19.35 9.22
C ARG A 154 -5.40 -19.42 7.96
N TRP A 155 -5.28 -18.31 7.23
CA TRP A 155 -4.40 -18.21 6.06
C TRP A 155 -2.93 -18.49 6.42
N LEU A 156 -2.39 -17.80 7.43
CA LEU A 156 -1.00 -17.97 7.86
C LEU A 156 -0.66 -19.41 8.25
N TYR A 157 -1.60 -20.10 8.89
CA TYR A 157 -1.36 -21.46 9.39
C TYR A 157 -1.53 -22.53 8.30
N CYS A 158 -2.52 -22.38 7.42
CA CYS A 158 -2.93 -23.43 6.49
C CYS A 158 -2.22 -23.40 5.13
N PHE A 159 -1.52 -22.31 4.78
CA PHE A 159 -0.93 -22.11 3.45
C PHE A 159 0.61 -22.12 3.51
N PRO A 160 1.30 -22.91 2.67
CA PRO A 160 2.76 -23.06 2.72
C PRO A 160 3.54 -21.75 2.59
N SER A 161 3.26 -20.94 1.55
CA SER A 161 4.00 -19.69 1.33
C SER A 161 3.69 -18.62 2.39
N ALA A 162 2.51 -18.67 3.00
CA ALA A 162 2.16 -17.79 4.11
C ALA A 162 2.98 -18.11 5.38
N ARG A 163 3.17 -19.41 5.66
CA ARG A 163 4.03 -19.89 6.76
C ARG A 163 5.50 -19.56 6.50
N GLU A 164 5.98 -19.77 5.27
CA GLU A 164 7.33 -19.38 4.86
C GLU A 164 7.55 -17.86 5.01
N ALA A 165 6.58 -17.04 4.58
CA ALA A 165 6.63 -15.59 4.77
C ALA A 165 6.75 -15.23 6.27
N TRP A 166 5.97 -15.86 7.15
CA TRP A 166 6.09 -15.64 8.60
C TRP A 166 7.49 -16.00 9.12
N ASP A 167 7.97 -17.20 8.83
CA ASP A 167 9.24 -17.71 9.36
C ASP A 167 10.46 -16.93 8.83
N SER A 168 10.38 -16.44 7.58
CA SER A 168 11.44 -15.66 6.94
C SER A 168 11.77 -14.36 7.69
N VAL A 169 10.82 -13.77 8.42
CA VAL A 169 11.03 -12.52 9.16
C VAL A 169 12.06 -12.71 10.26
N TYR A 170 11.89 -13.75 11.09
CA TYR A 170 12.84 -14.08 12.15
C TYR A 170 14.21 -14.45 11.56
N GLN A 171 14.24 -15.32 10.54
CA GLN A 171 15.50 -15.77 9.93
C GLN A 171 16.31 -14.60 9.36
N SER A 172 15.62 -13.67 8.68
CA SER A 172 16.24 -12.47 8.14
C SER A 172 16.73 -11.54 9.25
N ALA A 173 15.94 -11.34 10.30
CA ALA A 173 16.29 -10.48 11.43
C ALA A 173 17.53 -10.98 12.18
N VAL A 174 17.71 -12.30 12.32
CA VAL A 174 18.92 -12.90 12.91
C VAL A 174 20.17 -12.63 12.07
N GLN A 175 20.01 -12.46 10.75
CA GLN A 175 21.09 -12.08 9.83
C GLN A 175 21.24 -10.56 9.69
N GLY A 176 20.59 -9.80 10.56
CA GLY A 176 20.61 -8.34 10.57
C GLY A 176 19.81 -7.66 9.45
N ARG A 177 18.90 -8.40 8.80
CA ARG A 177 18.08 -7.91 7.68
C ARG A 177 16.62 -7.73 8.08
N ILE A 178 15.97 -6.75 7.46
CA ILE A 178 14.52 -6.54 7.54
C ILE A 178 13.96 -6.97 6.20
N HIS A 179 13.51 -8.21 6.15
CA HIS A 179 13.09 -8.89 4.93
C HIS A 179 11.95 -9.87 5.23
N VAL A 180 11.09 -10.07 4.24
CA VAL A 180 10.02 -11.08 4.25
C VAL A 180 9.97 -11.79 2.90
N THR A 181 9.95 -13.12 2.91
CA THR A 181 9.68 -13.89 1.69
C THR A 181 8.25 -13.61 1.23
N MET A 182 8.07 -13.27 -0.04
CA MET A 182 6.76 -12.89 -0.55
C MET A 182 5.85 -14.12 -0.70
N PRO A 183 4.64 -14.10 -0.10
CA PRO A 183 3.70 -15.20 -0.25
C PRO A 183 3.08 -15.21 -1.66
N LYS A 184 2.61 -16.38 -2.09
CA LYS A 184 1.94 -16.60 -3.37
C LYS A 184 0.48 -16.15 -3.32
N ILE A 185 0.27 -14.83 -3.30
CA ILE A 185 -1.06 -14.22 -3.28
C ILE A 185 -1.23 -13.18 -4.39
N GLN A 186 -2.46 -13.02 -4.86
CA GLN A 186 -2.91 -11.86 -5.62
C GLN A 186 -3.70 -10.93 -4.68
N ALA A 187 -3.14 -9.77 -4.35
CA ALA A 187 -3.69 -8.86 -3.36
C ALA A 187 -4.25 -7.59 -3.98
N SER A 188 -5.42 -7.16 -3.47
CA SER A 188 -5.92 -5.81 -3.62
C SER A 188 -5.38 -4.96 -2.49
N ILE A 189 -4.57 -3.96 -2.83
CA ILE A 189 -3.84 -3.13 -1.86
C ILE A 189 -4.24 -1.66 -1.98
N ALA A 190 -4.20 -0.97 -0.85
CA ALA A 190 -4.23 0.48 -0.77
C ALA A 190 -2.88 0.98 -0.24
N THR A 191 -2.32 1.98 -0.91
CA THR A 191 -1.04 2.58 -0.55
C THR A 191 -1.20 4.07 -0.26
N LYS A 192 -0.29 4.59 0.56
CA LYS A 192 -0.04 6.02 0.64
C LYS A 192 1.47 6.27 0.59
N GLY A 193 1.88 7.42 0.09
CA GLY A 193 3.30 7.69 -0.15
C GLY A 193 3.62 9.06 -0.72
N LEU A 194 4.87 9.21 -1.15
CA LEU A 194 5.38 10.35 -1.90
C LEU A 194 5.57 9.92 -3.36
N ARG A 195 4.97 10.63 -4.30
CA ARG A 195 5.18 10.41 -5.74
C ARG A 195 6.34 11.28 -6.22
N VAL A 196 7.31 10.66 -6.88
CA VAL A 196 8.44 11.29 -7.58
C VAL A 196 8.45 10.75 -9.01
N GLY A 197 8.05 11.58 -9.97
CA GLY A 197 7.85 11.14 -11.36
C GLY A 197 6.78 10.04 -11.50
N ASP A 198 7.18 8.92 -12.08
CA ASP A 198 6.38 7.69 -12.24
C ASP A 198 6.54 6.70 -11.08
N THR A 199 7.25 7.09 -10.01
CA THR A 199 7.54 6.24 -8.87
C THR A 199 6.82 6.72 -7.61
N LEU A 200 6.15 5.81 -6.90
CA LEU A 200 5.53 6.04 -5.60
C LEU A 200 6.36 5.38 -4.49
N LEU A 201 6.98 6.20 -3.66
CA LEU A 201 7.63 5.77 -2.43
C LEU A 201 6.56 5.50 -1.38
N VAL A 202 6.27 4.24 -1.12
CA VAL A 202 5.19 3.84 -0.22
C VAL A 202 5.62 4.07 1.23
N SER A 203 4.79 4.80 1.97
CA SER A 203 4.93 5.08 3.42
C SER A 203 3.83 4.41 4.25
N ASN A 204 2.75 3.95 3.60
CA ASN A 204 1.72 3.13 4.20
C ASN A 204 1.21 2.09 3.20
N LEU A 205 1.13 0.83 3.62
CA LEU A 205 0.54 -0.26 2.85
C LEU A 205 -0.59 -0.89 3.67
N THR A 206 -1.69 -1.19 3.00
CA THR A 206 -2.81 -1.92 3.58
C THR A 206 -3.32 -2.93 2.55
N ILE A 207 -3.41 -4.21 2.94
CA ILE A 207 -4.06 -5.23 2.14
C ILE A 207 -5.57 -5.17 2.44
N LEU A 208 -6.37 -4.95 1.40
CA LEU A 208 -7.83 -4.86 1.50
C LEU A 208 -8.44 -6.25 1.44
N SER A 209 -7.98 -7.04 0.48
CA SER A 209 -8.32 -8.43 0.26
C SER A 209 -7.21 -9.10 -0.53
N PHE A 210 -7.19 -10.43 -0.54
CA PHE A 210 -6.32 -11.19 -1.42
C PHE A 210 -6.92 -12.56 -1.76
N GLU A 211 -6.41 -13.15 -2.83
CA GLU A 211 -6.64 -14.53 -3.23
C GLU A 211 -5.35 -15.33 -3.10
N SER A 212 -5.41 -16.49 -2.44
CA SER A 212 -4.29 -17.45 -2.42
C SER A 212 -4.13 -18.08 -3.79
N MET A 213 -2.90 -18.07 -4.30
CA MET A 213 -2.52 -18.68 -5.58
C MET A 213 -1.86 -20.05 -5.40
N GLU A 214 -1.93 -20.60 -4.20
CA GLU A 214 -1.47 -21.94 -3.87
C GLU A 214 -2.56 -22.75 -3.17
N THR A 215 -2.42 -24.07 -3.21
CA THR A 215 -3.24 -24.99 -2.43
C THR A 215 -2.81 -24.97 -0.96
N PRO A 216 -3.74 -25.09 -0.01
CA PRO A 216 -3.39 -25.26 1.39
C PRO A 216 -2.65 -26.58 1.61
N PHE A 217 -2.08 -26.78 2.79
CA PHE A 217 -1.54 -28.08 3.20
C PHE A 217 -2.61 -29.17 3.11
N ALA A 218 -2.22 -30.39 2.73
CA ALA A 218 -3.15 -31.53 2.62
C ALA A 218 -3.95 -31.77 3.91
N TRP A 219 -3.33 -31.58 5.07
CA TRP A 219 -3.97 -31.74 6.38
C TRP A 219 -5.00 -30.65 6.70
N ALA A 220 -5.00 -29.52 6.00
CA ALA A 220 -5.89 -28.38 6.29
C ALA A 220 -7.30 -28.57 5.71
N GLY A 221 -7.50 -29.56 4.83
CA GLY A 221 -8.76 -29.77 4.14
C GLY A 221 -9.16 -28.59 3.27
N GLU A 222 -10.46 -28.33 3.14
CA GLU A 222 -10.96 -27.24 2.30
C GLU A 222 -10.69 -25.88 2.94
N GLN A 223 -10.09 -24.96 2.20
CA GLN A 223 -9.79 -23.62 2.67
C GLN A 223 -10.35 -22.57 1.70
N PRO A 224 -10.79 -21.40 2.20
CA PRO A 224 -11.17 -20.30 1.33
C PRO A 224 -9.97 -19.87 0.49
N ARG A 225 -10.21 -19.58 -0.80
CA ARG A 225 -9.19 -18.98 -1.66
C ARG A 225 -9.13 -17.47 -1.48
N GLN A 226 -10.27 -16.84 -1.24
CA GLN A 226 -10.39 -15.40 -1.04
C GLN A 226 -10.45 -15.04 0.45
N PHE A 227 -9.66 -14.04 0.83
CA PHE A 227 -9.57 -13.51 2.19
C PHE A 227 -9.84 -12.01 2.15
N ASP A 228 -10.92 -11.58 2.79
CA ASP A 228 -11.28 -10.17 2.88
C ASP A 228 -11.02 -9.65 4.30
N PHE A 229 -10.17 -8.63 4.43
CA PHE A 229 -9.90 -8.00 5.72
C PHE A 229 -10.97 -7.00 6.15
N GLY A 230 -12.00 -6.83 5.32
CA GLY A 230 -13.27 -6.22 5.71
C GLY A 230 -13.13 -4.86 6.36
N LEU A 231 -12.16 -4.02 5.96
CA LEU A 231 -12.27 -2.59 6.25
C LEU A 231 -13.63 -2.20 5.74
N GLU A 232 -14.56 -1.89 6.66
CA GLU A 232 -15.91 -1.47 6.32
C GLU A 232 -15.73 -0.45 5.21
N ARG A 233 -16.15 -0.84 4.01
CA ARG A 233 -16.37 0.11 2.94
C ARG A 233 -17.51 0.95 3.51
N LYS A 234 -17.19 1.95 4.33
CA LYS A 234 -17.93 3.20 4.25
C LYS A 234 -17.94 3.46 2.76
N ASP A 235 -19.12 3.64 2.17
CA ASP A 235 -19.32 3.93 0.76
C ASP A 235 -18.67 5.27 0.33
N THR A 236 -17.53 5.64 0.95
CA THR A 236 -16.50 6.45 0.33
C THR A 236 -16.21 5.87 -1.03
N ALA A 237 -16.69 6.61 -2.03
CA ALA A 237 -16.49 6.37 -3.45
C ALA A 237 -15.11 5.76 -3.73
N PRO A 238 -15.01 4.83 -4.70
CA PRO A 238 -13.75 4.16 -5.04
C PRO A 238 -12.64 5.21 -5.10
N TYR A 239 -11.60 5.01 -4.27
CA TYR A 239 -10.44 5.88 -4.24
C TYR A 239 -10.02 6.11 -5.68
N SER A 240 -10.01 7.39 -6.09
CA SER A 240 -9.81 7.69 -7.51
C SER A 240 -8.55 7.00 -7.99
N PRO A 241 -8.62 6.19 -9.06
CA PRO A 241 -7.43 5.62 -9.64
C PRO A 241 -6.45 6.77 -9.85
N LEU A 242 -5.20 6.56 -9.41
CA LEU A 242 -4.12 7.42 -9.89
C LEU A 242 -4.20 7.39 -11.42
N ILE A 243 -4.03 8.53 -12.10
CA ILE A 243 -3.95 8.54 -13.57
C ILE A 243 -3.03 7.40 -13.97
N ARG A 244 -3.50 6.58 -14.92
CA ARG A 244 -2.64 5.63 -15.63
C ARG A 244 -1.41 6.41 -16.06
N SER A 245 -0.23 5.97 -15.66
CA SER A 245 1.01 6.75 -15.60
C SER A 245 1.53 7.35 -16.91
N ASP A 246 0.82 7.17 -18.02
CA ASP A 246 1.24 7.54 -19.36
C ASP A 246 0.89 8.98 -19.75
N LEU A 247 0.01 9.68 -19.01
CA LEU A 247 -0.25 11.09 -19.28
C LEU A 247 0.85 11.98 -18.68
N LYS A 248 1.69 12.56 -19.56
CA LYS A 248 2.77 13.50 -19.19
C LYS A 248 2.23 14.90 -18.87
N GLN A 249 3.11 15.75 -18.32
CA GLN A 249 2.85 17.18 -18.21
C GLN A 249 2.89 17.81 -19.61
N GLY A 250 1.96 18.74 -19.87
CA GLY A 250 1.94 19.56 -21.07
C GLY A 250 2.78 20.83 -20.91
N PRO A 251 2.71 21.76 -21.88
CA PRO A 251 3.45 23.03 -21.84
C PRO A 251 3.17 23.85 -20.58
N ASP A 252 1.92 23.86 -20.11
CA ASP A 252 1.48 24.55 -18.88
C ASP A 252 1.48 23.62 -17.65
N GLY A 253 2.41 22.66 -17.62
CA GLY A 253 2.51 21.66 -16.57
C GLY A 253 1.31 20.72 -16.55
N TRP A 254 0.51 20.75 -15.48
CA TRP A 254 -0.72 19.95 -15.39
C TRP A 254 -1.97 20.70 -15.83
N ALA A 255 -1.89 22.01 -16.06
CA ALA A 255 -3.00 22.76 -16.65
C ALA A 255 -3.13 22.41 -18.15
N LEU A 256 -4.28 22.75 -18.72
CA LEU A 256 -4.51 22.64 -20.15
C LEU A 256 -4.01 23.91 -20.85
N SER A 257 -3.15 23.74 -21.85
CA SER A 257 -2.86 24.80 -22.81
C SER A 257 -4.08 25.09 -23.71
N ASP A 258 -4.03 26.18 -24.47
CA ASP A 258 -5.11 26.55 -25.39
C ASP A 258 -5.34 25.45 -26.44
N ASP A 259 -4.27 24.91 -27.02
CA ASP A 259 -4.34 23.83 -28.02
C ASP A 259 -4.93 22.55 -27.46
N GLU A 260 -4.54 22.20 -26.23
CA GLU A 260 -5.09 21.04 -25.53
C GLU A 260 -6.58 21.22 -25.21
N TRP A 261 -6.99 22.43 -24.80
CA TRP A 261 -8.38 22.73 -24.54
C TRP A 261 -9.22 22.68 -25.82
N ASN A 262 -8.77 23.35 -26.89
CA ASN A 262 -9.45 23.35 -28.18
C ASN A 262 -9.67 21.93 -28.72
N SER A 263 -8.74 21.02 -28.43
CA SER A 263 -8.84 19.61 -28.83
C SER A 263 -9.88 18.81 -28.05
N ILE A 264 -10.26 19.21 -26.83
CA ILE A 264 -11.21 18.47 -25.98
C ILE A 264 -12.51 19.23 -25.67
N GLU A 265 -12.59 20.51 -26.03
CA GLU A 265 -13.72 21.40 -25.70
C GLU A 265 -15.06 20.83 -26.17
N HIS A 266 -15.06 20.19 -27.35
CA HIS A 266 -16.25 19.56 -27.93
C HIS A 266 -16.88 18.46 -27.05
N LEU A 267 -16.13 17.88 -26.10
CA LEU A 267 -16.63 16.92 -25.10
C LEU A 267 -17.46 17.58 -23.99
N PHE A 268 -17.44 18.91 -23.92
CA PHE A 268 -18.08 19.74 -22.90
C PHE A 268 -18.99 20.80 -23.55
N PRO A 269 -20.02 20.37 -24.29
CA PRO A 269 -20.86 21.28 -25.08
C PRO A 269 -21.52 22.34 -24.20
N HIS A 270 -21.63 23.55 -24.75
CA HIS A 270 -22.33 24.65 -24.11
C HIS A 270 -23.83 24.32 -24.01
N GLY A 271 -24.34 24.25 -22.79
CA GLY A 271 -25.76 24.06 -22.53
C GLY A 271 -26.15 24.59 -21.15
N PHE A 272 -27.44 24.60 -20.85
CA PHE A 272 -28.02 25.12 -19.59
C PHE A 272 -27.53 24.40 -18.30
N ARG A 273 -26.68 23.38 -18.41
CA ARG A 273 -26.10 22.67 -17.26
C ARG A 273 -24.77 23.31 -16.85
N ARG A 274 -24.58 23.43 -15.53
CA ARG A 274 -23.38 23.96 -14.87
C ARG A 274 -22.10 23.25 -15.37
N ASN A 275 -21.06 24.03 -15.63
CA ASN A 275 -19.69 23.65 -16.07
C ASN A 275 -19.49 23.48 -17.60
N SER A 276 -19.51 24.59 -18.35
CA SER A 276 -19.11 24.66 -19.77
C SER A 276 -18.01 25.70 -19.99
N GLY A 277 -17.33 25.65 -21.14
CA GLY A 277 -16.28 26.61 -21.53
C GLY A 277 -15.14 26.67 -20.51
N GLU A 278 -14.72 27.89 -20.17
CA GLU A 278 -13.58 28.14 -19.26
C GLU A 278 -13.72 27.48 -17.87
N GLN A 279 -14.96 27.34 -17.40
CA GLN A 279 -15.22 26.64 -16.14
C GLN A 279 -14.91 25.15 -16.24
N ALA A 280 -15.26 24.51 -17.35
CA ALA A 280 -14.89 23.11 -17.60
C ALA A 280 -13.38 22.98 -17.79
N ARG A 281 -12.73 23.91 -18.51
CA ARG A 281 -11.27 23.96 -18.66
C ARG A 281 -10.55 24.01 -17.31
N THR A 282 -11.00 24.90 -16.43
CA THR A 282 -10.47 25.04 -15.06
C THR A 282 -10.65 23.74 -14.27
N LEU A 283 -11.83 23.12 -14.35
CA LEU A 283 -12.10 21.87 -13.65
C LEU A 283 -11.26 20.71 -14.18
N ILE A 284 -11.09 20.58 -15.49
CA ILE A 284 -10.21 19.54 -16.07
C ILE A 284 -8.77 19.78 -15.66
N SER A 285 -8.27 21.01 -15.74
CA SER A 285 -6.92 21.37 -15.28
C SER A 285 -6.72 21.00 -13.81
N ALA A 286 -7.71 21.26 -12.95
CA ALA A 286 -7.67 20.85 -11.55
C ALA A 286 -7.70 19.31 -11.36
N VAL A 287 -8.45 18.60 -12.20
CA VAL A 287 -8.46 17.13 -12.21
C VAL A 287 -7.11 16.56 -12.65
N LEU A 288 -6.53 17.08 -13.74
CA LEU A 288 -5.21 16.72 -14.24
C LEU A 288 -4.14 16.99 -13.18
N PHE A 289 -4.14 18.18 -12.56
CA PHE A 289 -3.22 18.50 -11.48
C PHE A 289 -3.38 17.55 -10.31
N LYS A 290 -4.62 17.29 -9.86
CA LYS A 290 -4.88 16.34 -8.77
C LYS A 290 -4.30 14.98 -9.09
N LEU A 291 -4.52 14.49 -10.30
CA LEU A 291 -4.18 13.13 -10.67
C LEU A 291 -2.68 12.98 -10.99
N GLY A 292 -2.06 14.01 -11.55
CA GLY A 292 -0.63 14.08 -11.80
C GLY A 292 0.21 14.22 -10.54
N THR A 293 -0.18 15.14 -9.63
CA THR A 293 0.55 15.36 -8.36
C THR A 293 0.15 14.38 -7.25
N GLY A 294 -1.03 13.76 -7.37
CA GLY A 294 -1.56 12.85 -6.37
C GLY A 294 -2.15 13.51 -5.12
N ILE A 295 -2.31 14.85 -5.10
CA ILE A 295 -2.91 15.53 -3.95
C ILE A 295 -4.35 15.06 -3.69
N GLY A 296 -4.80 15.16 -2.43
CA GLY A 296 -6.17 14.76 -2.06
C GLY A 296 -7.24 15.70 -2.64
N TRP A 297 -8.41 15.16 -2.99
CA TRP A 297 -9.55 15.94 -3.49
C TRP A 297 -9.94 17.11 -2.58
N LYS A 298 -9.89 16.94 -1.25
CA LYS A 298 -10.19 18.01 -0.29
C LYS A 298 -9.26 19.22 -0.46
N ALA A 299 -7.96 18.98 -0.60
CA ALA A 299 -6.98 20.05 -0.82
C ALA A 299 -7.18 20.71 -2.19
N MET A 300 -7.49 19.92 -3.22
CA MET A 300 -7.78 20.45 -4.55
C MET A 300 -9.05 21.31 -4.58
N ASN A 301 -10.15 20.81 -4.00
CA ASN A 301 -11.41 21.55 -3.93
C ASN A 301 -11.23 22.86 -3.17
N ALA A 302 -10.47 22.85 -2.05
CA ALA A 302 -10.17 24.05 -1.27
C ALA A 302 -9.41 25.12 -2.08
N ARG A 303 -8.47 24.71 -2.95
CA ARG A 303 -7.78 25.64 -3.87
C ARG A 303 -8.72 26.36 -4.82
N LEU A 304 -9.83 25.73 -5.21
CA LEU A 304 -10.87 26.33 -6.04
C LEU A 304 -12.01 26.95 -5.23
N GLY A 305 -11.86 27.11 -3.91
CA GLY A 305 -12.89 27.67 -3.04
C GLY A 305 -14.15 26.80 -2.92
N THR A 306 -14.04 25.49 -3.12
CA THR A 306 -15.17 24.56 -3.06
C THR A 306 -14.89 23.38 -2.13
N THR A 307 -15.93 22.62 -1.77
CA THR A 307 -15.79 21.42 -0.92
C THR A 307 -15.74 20.12 -1.74
N ALA A 308 -16.46 20.07 -2.87
CA ALA A 308 -16.65 18.83 -3.65
C ALA A 308 -16.64 19.01 -5.18
N ARG A 309 -16.47 20.23 -5.70
CA ARG A 309 -16.80 20.53 -7.11
C ARG A 309 -15.96 19.74 -8.10
N VAL A 310 -14.65 19.69 -7.89
CA VAL A 310 -13.71 19.00 -8.80
C VAL A 310 -13.94 17.49 -8.74
N SER A 311 -14.13 16.94 -7.54
CA SER A 311 -14.38 15.51 -7.35
C SER A 311 -15.71 15.05 -7.97
N SER A 312 -16.78 15.86 -7.85
CA SER A 312 -18.07 15.58 -8.48
C SER A 312 -17.97 15.65 -10.00
N PHE A 313 -17.33 16.69 -10.52
CA PHE A 313 -17.10 16.86 -11.96
C PHE A 313 -16.34 15.67 -12.55
N TYR A 314 -15.25 15.23 -11.90
CA TYR A 314 -14.48 14.06 -12.35
C TYR A 314 -15.31 12.78 -12.34
N ARG A 315 -16.08 12.55 -11.27
CA ARG A 315 -16.97 11.39 -11.17
C ARG A 315 -18.01 11.38 -12.28
N ASP A 316 -18.58 12.54 -12.60
CA ASP A 316 -19.55 12.67 -13.70
C ASP A 316 -18.88 12.43 -15.06
N CYS A 317 -17.68 12.98 -15.29
CA CYS A 317 -16.91 12.71 -16.51
C CYS A 317 -16.63 11.21 -16.70
N ARG A 318 -16.27 10.51 -15.62
CA ARG A 318 -16.08 9.05 -15.65
C ARG A 318 -17.36 8.27 -15.89
N ARG A 319 -18.46 8.66 -15.25
CA ARG A 319 -19.77 7.98 -15.41
C ARG A 319 -20.26 8.02 -16.86
N PHE A 320 -19.92 9.07 -17.59
CA PHE A 320 -20.30 9.25 -19.00
C PHE A 320 -19.15 8.96 -19.98
N ASN A 321 -18.10 8.25 -19.57
CA ASN A 321 -16.91 7.92 -20.38
C ASN A 321 -16.18 9.11 -21.03
N ARG A 322 -16.51 10.36 -20.68
CA ARG A 322 -15.84 11.56 -21.21
C ARG A 322 -14.38 11.65 -20.76
N TRP A 323 -14.09 11.15 -19.56
CA TRP A 323 -12.73 11.20 -19.03
C TRP A 323 -11.75 10.33 -19.83
N ASP A 324 -12.18 9.15 -20.27
CA ASP A 324 -11.33 8.23 -21.04
C ASP A 324 -10.97 8.86 -22.40
N GLU A 325 -11.91 9.61 -22.99
CA GLU A 325 -11.69 10.34 -24.23
C GLU A 325 -10.75 11.55 -24.05
N VAL A 326 -10.90 12.30 -22.95
CA VAL A 326 -9.95 13.35 -22.57
C VAL A 326 -8.54 12.77 -22.43
N GLU A 327 -8.37 11.66 -21.71
CA GLU A 327 -7.06 11.01 -21.58
C GLU A 327 -6.50 10.58 -22.95
N ARG A 328 -7.32 9.99 -23.81
CA ARG A 328 -6.91 9.52 -25.15
C ARG A 328 -6.36 10.67 -26.00
N ILE A 329 -7.08 11.80 -26.05
CA ILE A 329 -6.68 12.97 -26.85
C ILE A 329 -5.40 13.59 -26.27
N LEU A 330 -5.36 13.84 -24.96
CA LEU A 330 -4.20 14.48 -24.34
C LEU A 330 -2.93 13.63 -24.43
N ARG A 331 -3.03 12.28 -24.39
CA ARG A 331 -1.88 11.40 -24.66
C ARG A 331 -1.32 11.56 -26.08
N GLY A 332 -2.19 11.80 -27.06
CA GLY A 332 -1.77 12.06 -28.43
C GLY A 332 -0.99 13.36 -28.59
N LEU A 333 -1.32 14.37 -27.78
CA LEU A 333 -0.71 15.70 -27.82
C LEU A 333 0.57 15.79 -26.96
N ARG A 334 0.59 15.16 -25.78
CA ARG A 334 1.68 15.26 -24.78
C ARG A 334 2.75 14.16 -24.92
N LYS A 335 3.32 14.00 -26.11
CA LYS A 335 4.30 12.93 -26.39
C LYS A 335 5.63 13.10 -25.66
#